data_AF-A0A1Y3WEX0-F1
#
_entry.id   AF-A0A1Y3WEX0-F1
#
_cell.length_a   1.000
_cell.length_b   1.000
_cell.length_c   1.000
_cell.angle_alpha   90.00
_cell.angle_beta   90.00
_cell.angle_gamma   90.00
#
_symmetry.space_group_name_H-M   'P 1'
#
loop_
_entity.id
_entity.type
_entity.pdbx_description
1 polymer ?
#
loop_
_entity_poly.entity_id
_entity_poly.type
_entity_poly.pdbx_seq_one_letter_code
_entity_poly.pdbx_strand_id
1 'polypeptide(L)'
;MANIKRKCVLIVVMLLALVLGACNSNTAKSDPYSEVVEIDGQSLTITLDENNLSAGTITSENGTYTFEYGVPGNSIVFTVNYPDGYVFSQTEINGGFATPAEYNSIERKNKGYIDLFSLNYSIEGVIDNARGTSNNGSPSILLALALIGVGAWNFFGARSVWYLFRGWWYKNAEPSDLALMLYRLAGVFLIFAGIICAIASF
;
A
#
# COMPACT_ATOMS: atom_id res chain seq x y z
N MET A 1 0.74 -24.04 -38.10
CA MET A 1 0.09 -22.85 -37.49
C MET A 1 -0.77 -23.15 -36.24
N ALA A 2 -1.43 -24.30 -36.11
CA ALA A 2 -2.30 -24.60 -34.95
C ALA A 2 -1.57 -24.67 -33.59
N ASN A 3 -0.32 -25.18 -33.56
CA ASN A 3 0.47 -25.31 -32.33
C ASN A 3 0.93 -23.98 -31.74
N ILE A 4 1.13 -22.95 -32.56
CA ILE A 4 1.56 -21.61 -32.10
C ILE A 4 0.37 -20.87 -31.46
N LYS A 5 -0.83 -20.98 -32.05
CA LYS A 5 -2.05 -20.37 -31.52
C LYS A 5 -2.41 -20.94 -30.14
N ARG A 6 -2.32 -22.26 -29.96
CA ARG A 6 -2.58 -22.94 -28.66
C ARG A 6 -1.58 -22.53 -27.57
N LYS A 7 -0.30 -22.40 -27.91
CA LYS A 7 0.75 -21.96 -26.97
C LYS A 7 0.58 -20.50 -26.53
N CYS A 8 0.23 -19.60 -27.45
CA CYS A 8 -0.03 -18.20 -27.10
C CYS A 8 -1.26 -18.03 -26.20
N VAL A 9 -2.34 -18.78 -26.46
CA VAL A 9 -3.54 -18.76 -25.61
C VAL A 9 -3.24 -19.28 -24.20
N LEU A 10 -2.47 -20.37 -24.08
CA LEU A 10 -2.05 -20.91 -22.78
C LEU A 10 -1.19 -19.92 -21.97
N ILE A 11 -0.25 -19.23 -22.62
CA ILE A 11 0.60 -18.23 -21.96
C ILE A 11 -0.25 -17.04 -21.46
N VAL A 12 -1.23 -16.59 -22.25
CA VAL A 12 -2.13 -15.49 -21.84
C VAL A 12 -3.04 -15.89 -20.68
N VAL A 13 -3.61 -17.11 -20.71
CA VAL A 13 -4.44 -17.63 -19.62
C VAL A 13 -3.62 -17.81 -18.34
N MET A 14 -2.37 -18.26 -18.46
CA MET A 14 -1.45 -18.42 -17.32
C MET A 14 -1.04 -17.06 -16.74
N LEU A 15 -0.75 -16.07 -17.58
CA LEU A 15 -0.48 -14.69 -17.15
C LEU A 15 -1.71 -14.05 -16.49
N LEU A 16 -2.91 -14.25 -17.03
CA LEU A 16 -4.16 -13.76 -16.44
C LEU A 16 -4.41 -14.41 -15.06
N ALA A 17 -4.14 -15.72 -14.92
CA ALA A 17 -4.23 -16.43 -13.66
C ALA A 17 -3.21 -15.94 -12.62
N LEU A 18 -1.98 -15.58 -13.04
CA LEU A 18 -0.99 -14.98 -12.15
C LEU A 18 -1.38 -13.59 -11.67
N VAL A 19 -1.99 -12.76 -12.54
CA VAL A 19 -2.50 -11.42 -12.17
C VAL A 19 -3.67 -11.53 -11.21
N LEU A 20 -4.55 -12.52 -11.39
CA LEU A 20 -5.67 -12.79 -10.47
C LEU A 20 -5.20 -13.38 -9.12
N GLY A 21 -4.10 -14.13 -9.10
CA GLY A 21 -3.50 -14.67 -7.87
C GLY A 21 -2.63 -13.69 -7.08
N ALA A 22 -2.29 -12.53 -7.66
CA ALA A 22 -1.46 -11.50 -7.02
C ALA A 22 -2.25 -10.63 -6.02
N CYS A 23 -3.57 -10.81 -5.92
CA CYS A 23 -4.43 -10.09 -4.98
C CYS A 23 -4.60 -10.92 -3.70
N ASN A 24 -3.54 -11.05 -2.90
CA ASN A 24 -3.72 -11.47 -1.52
C ASN A 24 -2.60 -10.97 -0.61
N SER A 25 -2.87 -9.86 0.08
CA SER A 25 -2.13 -9.47 1.29
C SER A 25 -3.05 -9.56 2.51
N ASN A 26 -3.84 -10.63 2.61
CA ASN A 26 -4.51 -10.96 3.88
C ASN A 26 -3.56 -11.84 4.69
N THR A 27 -2.46 -11.24 5.17
CA THR A 27 -1.76 -11.82 6.31
C THR A 27 -2.70 -11.64 7.49
N ALA A 28 -3.37 -12.72 7.89
CA ALA A 28 -4.15 -12.71 9.13
C ALA A 28 -3.22 -12.30 10.26
N LYS A 29 -3.37 -11.05 10.72
CA LYS A 29 -2.54 -10.47 11.76
C LYS A 29 -3.02 -11.02 13.11
N SER A 30 -2.06 -11.42 13.94
CA SER A 30 -2.31 -12.03 15.24
C SER A 30 -2.81 -11.01 16.25
N ASP A 31 -3.86 -11.35 16.99
CA ASP A 31 -4.33 -10.56 18.13
C ASP A 31 -3.55 -10.90 19.42
N PRO A 32 -3.19 -9.88 20.25
CA PRO A 32 -3.34 -8.46 20.00
C PRO A 32 -2.33 -7.95 18.97
N TYR A 33 -2.79 -7.08 18.05
CA TYR A 33 -1.93 -6.48 17.03
C TYR A 33 -0.98 -5.47 17.66
N SER A 34 0.32 -5.64 17.42
CA SER A 34 1.36 -4.72 17.89
C SER A 34 2.36 -4.45 16.78
N GLU A 35 2.80 -3.21 16.65
CA GLU A 35 3.74 -2.74 15.63
C GLU A 35 4.74 -1.75 16.24
N VAL A 36 6.01 -1.89 15.85
CA VAL A 36 7.07 -0.95 16.24
C VAL A 36 7.18 0.11 15.16
N VAL A 37 7.08 1.38 15.56
CA VAL A 37 7.13 2.55 14.68
C VAL A 37 8.23 3.49 15.15
N GLU A 38 8.99 4.04 14.22
CA GLU A 38 9.99 5.08 14.48
C GLU A 38 9.38 6.46 14.24
N ILE A 39 9.29 7.29 15.28
CA ILE A 39 8.75 8.65 15.21
C ILE A 39 9.76 9.62 15.81
N ASP A 40 10.14 10.66 15.07
CA ASP A 40 11.11 11.69 15.51
C ASP A 40 12.43 11.08 16.06
N GLY A 41 12.85 9.92 15.54
CA GLY A 41 14.05 9.21 15.97
C GLY A 41 13.90 8.43 17.29
N GLN A 42 12.68 8.25 17.77
CA GLN A 42 12.34 7.37 18.90
C GLN A 42 11.59 6.14 18.41
N SER A 43 11.97 4.96 18.91
CA SER A 43 11.23 3.72 18.70
C SER A 43 10.03 3.66 19.66
N LEU A 44 8.82 3.49 19.12
CA LEU A 44 7.60 3.29 19.91
C LEU A 44 6.95 1.97 19.52
N THR A 45 6.42 1.26 20.51
CA THR A 45 5.58 0.08 20.27
C THR A 45 4.12 0.45 20.49
N ILE A 46 3.33 0.38 19.43
CA ILE A 46 1.88 0.62 19.48
C ILE A 46 1.19 -0.74 19.57
N THR A 47 0.35 -0.92 20.58
CA THR A 47 -0.40 -2.15 20.82
C THR A 47 -1.88 -1.82 20.86
N LEU A 48 -2.65 -2.41 19.95
CA LEU A 48 -4.10 -2.24 19.88
C LEU A 48 -4.79 -3.14 20.91
N ASP A 49 -5.92 -2.67 21.44
CA ASP A 49 -6.73 -3.46 22.35
C ASP A 49 -7.34 -4.67 21.63
N GLU A 50 -7.47 -5.78 22.36
CA GLU A 50 -8.06 -7.01 21.82
C GLU A 50 -9.50 -6.76 21.36
N ASN A 51 -9.81 -7.07 20.11
CA ASN A 51 -11.10 -6.79 19.46
C ASN A 51 -11.50 -5.30 19.40
N ASN A 52 -10.60 -4.37 19.69
CA ASN A 52 -10.86 -2.93 19.64
C ASN A 52 -9.70 -2.16 19.00
N LEU A 53 -9.86 -1.83 17.71
CA LEU A 53 -8.87 -1.05 16.97
C LEU A 53 -8.94 0.46 17.25
N SER A 54 -9.95 0.90 18.00
CA SER A 54 -10.14 2.33 18.32
C SER A 54 -9.41 2.74 19.60
N ALA A 55 -8.77 1.81 20.32
CA ALA A 55 -8.04 2.10 21.54
C ALA A 55 -6.78 1.25 21.64
N GLY A 56 -5.86 1.68 22.49
CA GLY A 56 -4.65 0.94 22.74
C GLY A 56 -3.63 1.68 23.59
N THR A 57 -2.44 1.12 23.62
CA THR A 57 -1.29 1.62 24.37
C THR A 57 -0.13 1.92 23.45
N ILE A 58 0.68 2.90 23.83
CA ILE A 58 1.91 3.25 23.13
C ILE A 58 3.03 3.19 24.16
N THR A 59 4.04 2.37 23.93
CA THR A 59 5.19 2.25 24.84
C THR A 59 6.39 2.92 24.20
N SER A 60 6.99 3.87 24.92
CA SER A 60 8.22 4.58 24.57
C SER A 60 9.22 4.49 25.74
N GLU A 61 10.47 4.88 25.49
CA GLU A 61 11.48 5.08 26.55
C GLU A 61 11.03 6.08 27.61
N ASN A 62 10.23 7.09 27.23
CA ASN A 62 9.74 8.15 28.11
C ASN A 62 8.43 7.82 28.83
N GLY A 63 7.93 6.58 28.69
CA GLY A 63 6.74 6.08 29.38
C GLY A 63 5.67 5.54 28.45
N THR A 64 4.53 5.18 29.05
CA THR A 64 3.39 4.58 28.35
C THR A 64 2.28 5.60 28.16
N TYR A 65 1.82 5.75 26.93
CA TYR A 65 0.64 6.53 26.56
C TYR A 65 -0.55 5.59 26.41
N THR A 66 -1.77 6.11 26.58
CA THR A 66 -2.99 5.44 26.12
C THR A 66 -3.70 6.32 25.12
N PHE A 67 -4.37 5.72 24.14
CA PHE A 67 -5.16 6.46 23.18
C PHE A 67 -6.54 5.83 22.98
N GLU A 68 -7.48 6.65 22.53
CA GLU A 68 -8.84 6.23 22.19
C GLU A 68 -9.44 7.14 21.10
N TYR A 69 -10.17 6.54 20.15
CA TYR A 69 -11.04 7.23 19.22
C TYR A 69 -12.51 7.07 19.65
N GLY A 70 -13.14 8.18 19.97
CA GLY A 70 -14.58 8.27 20.24
C GLY A 70 -15.34 8.91 19.09
N VAL A 71 -16.65 8.65 19.01
CA VAL A 71 -17.55 9.31 18.04
C VAL A 71 -18.72 9.99 18.76
N PRO A 72 -18.48 11.09 19.50
CA PRO A 72 -19.57 11.84 20.12
C PRO A 72 -20.41 12.57 19.04
N GLY A 73 -21.66 12.13 18.88
CA GLY A 73 -22.58 12.71 17.90
C GLY A 73 -22.15 12.41 16.47
N ASN A 74 -21.64 13.42 15.76
CA ASN A 74 -21.21 13.32 14.36
C ASN A 74 -19.77 13.81 14.14
N SER A 75 -18.96 13.79 15.20
CA SER A 75 -17.54 14.19 15.18
C SER A 75 -16.68 13.02 15.67
N ILE A 76 -15.50 12.84 15.09
CA ILE A 76 -14.51 11.87 15.58
C ILE A 76 -13.60 12.60 16.57
N VAL A 77 -13.37 12.03 17.74
CA VAL A 77 -12.49 12.60 18.77
C VAL A 77 -11.38 11.61 19.06
N PHE A 78 -10.15 11.99 18.70
CA PHE A 78 -8.94 11.28 19.09
C PHE A 78 -8.45 11.82 20.43
N THR A 79 -8.26 10.95 21.42
CA THR A 79 -7.78 11.31 22.76
C THR A 79 -6.51 10.55 23.09
N VAL A 80 -5.52 11.24 23.67
CA VAL A 80 -4.26 10.65 24.15
C VAL A 80 -4.01 11.07 25.58
N ASN A 81 -3.72 10.09 26.45
CA ASN A 81 -3.20 10.32 27.79
C ASN A 81 -1.68 10.14 27.76
N TYR A 82 -0.95 11.20 28.13
CA TYR A 82 0.50 11.20 28.20
C TYR A 82 0.99 10.60 29.53
N PRO A 83 2.25 10.14 29.60
CA PRO A 83 2.83 9.58 30.83
C PRO A 83 2.83 10.55 32.02
N ASP A 84 2.85 11.87 31.77
CA ASP A 84 2.77 12.90 32.81
C ASP A 84 1.33 13.19 33.30
N GLY A 85 0.35 12.41 32.84
CA GLY A 85 -1.07 12.60 33.16
C GLY A 85 -1.75 13.72 32.37
N TYR A 86 -1.03 14.38 31.46
CA TYR A 86 -1.64 15.34 30.55
C TYR A 86 -2.54 14.62 29.55
N VAL A 87 -3.77 15.13 29.38
CA VAL A 87 -4.74 14.56 28.44
C VAL A 87 -4.93 15.54 27.30
N PHE A 88 -4.87 15.02 26.08
CA PHE A 88 -5.09 15.82 24.89
C PHE A 88 -6.17 15.19 24.02
N SER A 89 -7.00 16.02 23.39
CA SER A 89 -7.97 15.57 22.40
C SER A 89 -7.94 16.41 21.14
N GLN A 90 -8.15 15.75 20.00
CA GLN A 90 -8.34 16.37 18.70
C GLN A 90 -9.71 15.97 18.18
N THR A 91 -10.47 16.93 17.70
CA THR A 91 -11.80 16.69 17.13
C THR A 91 -11.75 16.90 15.63
N GLU A 92 -12.18 15.90 14.87
CA GLU A 92 -12.41 16.01 13.44
C GLU A 92 -13.87 16.40 13.18
N ILE A 93 -14.07 17.50 12.45
CA ILE A 93 -15.39 18.01 12.04
C ILE A 93 -15.32 18.41 10.57
N ASN A 94 -16.13 17.77 9.72
CA ASN A 94 -16.23 18.07 8.28
C ASN A 94 -14.87 18.09 7.54
N GLY A 95 -13.96 17.18 7.90
CA GLY A 95 -12.60 17.10 7.33
C GLY A 95 -11.62 18.17 7.82
N GLY A 96 -12.01 18.98 8.81
CA GLY A 96 -11.12 19.88 9.53
C GLY A 96 -10.75 19.34 10.91
N PHE A 97 -9.50 19.55 11.33
CA PHE A 97 -9.02 19.19 12.65
C PHE A 97 -9.08 20.39 13.60
N ALA A 98 -9.79 20.24 14.71
CA ALA A 98 -9.83 21.18 15.81
C ALA A 98 -9.00 20.65 16.98
N THR A 99 -8.10 21.48 17.50
CA THR A 99 -7.27 21.16 18.68
C THR A 99 -7.49 22.24 19.75
N PRO A 100 -7.44 21.88 21.05
CA PRO A 100 -7.42 22.84 22.14
C PRO A 100 -6.37 23.93 21.95
N ALA A 101 -6.74 25.20 22.19
CA ALA A 101 -5.85 26.35 22.03
C ALA A 101 -4.61 26.32 22.94
N GLU A 102 -4.69 25.56 24.04
CA GLU A 102 -3.62 25.40 25.02
C GLU A 102 -2.56 24.37 24.59
N TYR A 103 -2.72 23.71 23.44
CA TYR A 103 -1.74 22.75 22.97
C TYR A 103 -0.42 23.41 22.60
N ASN A 104 0.66 22.91 23.22
CA ASN A 104 2.00 23.34 22.89
C ASN A 104 2.88 22.13 22.53
N SER A 105 3.05 21.88 21.24
CA SER A 105 3.89 20.78 20.73
C SER A 105 5.36 20.94 21.13
N ILE A 106 5.87 22.17 21.25
CA ILE A 106 7.26 22.46 21.63
C ILE A 106 7.50 22.05 23.09
N GLU A 107 6.57 22.38 23.98
CA GLU A 107 6.65 21.97 25.40
C GLU A 107 6.65 20.45 25.54
N ARG A 108 5.85 19.73 24.74
CA ARG A 108 5.80 18.26 24.75
C ARG A 108 7.12 17.66 24.28
N LYS A 109 7.67 18.16 23.17
CA LYS A 109 8.98 17.70 22.65
C LYS A 109 10.11 17.97 23.65
N ASN A 110 10.08 19.12 24.35
CA ASN A 110 11.06 19.43 25.40
C ASN A 110 11.01 18.46 26.60
N LYS A 111 9.88 17.78 26.83
CA LYS A 111 9.72 16.73 27.84
C LYS A 111 10.12 15.34 27.33
N GLY A 112 10.58 15.22 26.08
CA GLY A 112 10.90 13.95 25.43
C GLY A 112 9.70 13.24 24.82
N TYR A 113 8.49 13.81 24.89
CA TYR A 113 7.29 13.19 24.35
C TYR A 113 7.09 13.47 22.87
N ILE A 114 6.51 12.50 22.16
CA ILE A 114 6.09 12.65 20.78
C ILE A 114 4.87 13.58 20.70
N ASP A 115 4.82 14.40 19.64
CA ASP A 115 3.68 15.29 19.42
C ASP A 115 2.43 14.51 18.97
N LEU A 116 1.27 15.09 19.23
CA LEU A 116 -0.02 14.45 19.00
C LEU A 116 -0.26 14.12 17.53
N PHE A 117 0.14 15.00 16.61
CA PHE A 117 -0.14 14.81 15.20
C PHE A 117 0.67 13.63 14.66
N SER A 118 1.94 13.54 15.06
CA SER A 118 2.81 12.41 14.74
C SER A 118 2.30 11.10 15.36
N LEU A 119 1.79 11.13 16.59
CA LEU A 119 1.13 9.98 17.21
C LEU A 119 -0.12 9.55 16.43
N ASN A 120 -1.04 10.49 16.14
CA ASN A 120 -2.29 10.20 15.43
C ASN A 120 -2.01 9.56 14.07
N TYR A 121 -1.11 10.14 13.28
CA TYR A 121 -0.75 9.61 11.96
C TYR A 121 -0.16 8.19 12.04
N SER A 122 0.69 7.94 13.04
CA SER A 122 1.33 6.63 13.21
C SER A 122 0.32 5.57 13.67
N ILE A 123 -0.60 5.94 14.56
CA ILE A 123 -1.68 5.06 15.03
C ILE A 123 -2.65 4.74 13.89
N GLU A 124 -3.04 5.73 13.08
CA GLU A 124 -3.86 5.52 11.88
C GLU A 124 -3.19 4.52 10.93
N GLY A 125 -1.88 4.66 10.70
CA GLY A 125 -1.11 3.70 9.91
C GLY A 125 -1.13 2.28 10.50
N VAL A 126 -0.93 2.14 11.81
CA VAL A 126 -1.00 0.85 12.53
C VAL A 126 -2.41 0.25 12.45
N ILE A 127 -3.46 1.05 12.58
CA ILE A 127 -4.86 0.62 12.46
C ILE A 127 -5.16 0.15 11.03
N ASP A 128 -4.74 0.90 10.01
CA ASP A 128 -4.92 0.52 8.61
C ASP A 128 -4.15 -0.75 8.25
N ASN A 129 -2.96 -0.89 8.82
CA ASN A 129 -2.18 -2.11 8.76
C ASN A 129 -2.93 -3.27 9.43
N ALA A 130 -3.51 -3.08 10.63
CA ALA A 130 -4.27 -4.11 11.35
C ALA A 130 -5.53 -4.55 10.57
N ARG A 131 -6.23 -3.59 9.95
CA ARG A 131 -7.41 -3.82 9.10
C ARG A 131 -7.09 -4.50 7.77
N GLY A 132 -5.81 -4.53 7.38
CA GLY A 132 -5.41 -4.90 6.03
C GLY A 132 -5.91 -3.93 4.96
N THR A 133 -6.32 -2.72 5.36
CA THR A 133 -6.79 -1.64 4.47
C THR A 133 -5.65 -0.72 4.02
N SER A 134 -4.44 -0.94 4.53
CA SER A 134 -3.23 -0.28 4.04
C SER A 134 -3.10 -0.51 2.54
N ASN A 135 -3.50 0.50 1.76
CA ASN A 135 -3.35 0.55 0.31
C ASN A 135 -1.88 0.71 -0.11
N ASN A 136 -0.94 0.70 0.84
CA ASN A 136 0.49 0.58 0.61
C ASN A 136 0.87 -0.89 0.36
N GLY A 137 0.09 -1.58 -0.47
CA GLY A 137 0.49 -2.89 -0.98
C GLY A 137 1.73 -2.68 -1.84
N SER A 138 2.91 -2.94 -1.28
CA SER A 138 4.14 -3.07 -2.07
C SER A 138 3.81 -3.96 -3.27
N PRO A 139 4.08 -3.50 -4.51
CA PRO A 139 3.71 -4.26 -5.69
C PRO A 139 4.32 -5.65 -5.58
N SER A 140 3.49 -6.69 -5.70
CA SER A 140 3.98 -8.05 -5.49
C SER A 140 5.11 -8.36 -6.47
N ILE A 141 6.17 -9.04 -6.00
CA ILE A 141 7.28 -9.48 -6.85
C ILE A 141 6.80 -10.32 -8.05
N LEU A 142 5.67 -11.02 -7.90
CA LEU A 142 5.00 -11.75 -8.96
C LEU A 142 4.42 -10.82 -10.05
N LEU A 143 3.80 -9.69 -9.67
CA LEU A 143 3.36 -8.66 -10.60
C LEU A 143 4.55 -8.08 -11.37
N ALA A 144 5.65 -7.80 -10.68
CA ALA A 144 6.88 -7.31 -11.30
C ALA A 144 7.43 -8.28 -12.36
N LEU A 145 7.53 -9.57 -12.02
CA LEU A 145 7.96 -10.62 -12.96
C LEU A 145 7.00 -10.78 -14.15
N ALA A 146 5.69 -10.67 -13.92
CA ALA A 146 4.69 -10.71 -14.97
C ALA A 146 4.84 -9.53 -15.95
N LEU A 147 5.03 -8.30 -15.45
CA LEU A 147 5.25 -7.11 -16.26
C LEU A 147 6.52 -7.22 -17.10
N ILE A 148 7.63 -7.70 -16.51
CA ILE A 148 8.88 -7.93 -17.23
C ILE A 148 8.69 -9.00 -18.32
N GLY A 149 8.01 -10.11 -18.00
CA GLY A 149 7.75 -11.19 -18.96
C GLY A 149 6.88 -10.74 -20.14
N VAL A 150 5.79 -10.02 -19.87
CA VAL A 150 4.90 -9.46 -20.89
C VAL A 150 5.62 -8.40 -21.71
N GLY A 151 6.43 -7.55 -21.07
CA GLY A 151 7.21 -6.52 -21.74
C GLY A 151 8.27 -7.12 -22.68
N ALA A 152 9.00 -8.14 -22.23
CA ALA A 152 9.95 -8.89 -23.06
C ALA A 152 9.26 -9.57 -24.24
N TRP A 153 8.07 -10.14 -24.02
CA TRP A 153 7.26 -10.72 -25.10
C TRP A 153 6.80 -9.67 -26.11
N ASN A 154 6.44 -8.46 -25.68
CA ASN A 154 6.10 -7.35 -26.56
C ASN A 154 7.30 -6.85 -27.38
N PHE A 155 8.50 -6.85 -26.78
CA PHE A 155 9.73 -6.41 -27.42
C PHE A 155 10.24 -7.40 -28.49
N PHE A 156 10.41 -8.67 -28.13
CA PHE A 156 10.94 -9.69 -29.05
C PHE A 156 9.85 -10.30 -29.95
N GLY A 157 8.61 -10.36 -29.47
CA GLY A 157 7.48 -11.03 -30.10
C GLY A 157 6.39 -10.10 -30.64
N ALA A 158 6.73 -8.85 -31.00
CA ALA A 158 5.77 -7.82 -31.47
C ALA A 158 4.80 -8.32 -32.56
N ARG A 159 5.26 -9.18 -33.49
CA ARG A 159 4.43 -9.77 -34.54
C ARG A 159 3.37 -10.70 -33.96
N SER A 160 3.74 -11.50 -32.96
CA SER A 160 2.84 -12.41 -32.23
C SER A 160 1.77 -11.63 -31.45
N VAL A 161 2.15 -10.50 -30.83
CA VAL A 161 1.21 -9.61 -30.12
C VAL A 161 0.22 -8.97 -31.07
N TRP A 162 0.70 -8.41 -32.19
CA TRP A 162 -0.18 -7.82 -33.20
C TRP A 162 -1.19 -8.82 -33.74
N TYR A 163 -0.78 -10.07 -34.01
CA TYR A 163 -1.71 -11.12 -34.46
C TYR A 163 -2.79 -11.45 -33.43
N LEU A 164 -2.44 -11.39 -32.14
CA LEU A 164 -3.34 -11.74 -31.05
C LEU A 164 -4.42 -10.66 -30.82
N PHE A 165 -4.05 -9.37 -30.92
CA PHE A 165 -4.99 -8.27 -30.72
C PHE A 165 -5.72 -7.83 -31.99
N ARG A 166 -5.01 -7.75 -33.13
CA ARG A 166 -5.50 -7.14 -34.36
C ARG A 166 -5.46 -8.05 -35.59
N GLY A 167 -4.48 -8.94 -35.68
CA GLY A 167 -4.31 -9.77 -36.89
C GLY A 167 -5.36 -10.87 -37.07
N TRP A 168 -6.21 -11.13 -36.08
CA TRP A 168 -7.33 -12.07 -36.20
C TRP A 168 -8.56 -11.50 -36.94
N TRP A 169 -8.67 -10.16 -37.08
CA TRP A 169 -9.75 -9.51 -37.82
C TRP A 169 -9.54 -9.43 -39.33
N TYR A 170 -8.30 -9.58 -39.79
CA TYR A 170 -7.95 -9.33 -41.19
C TYR A 170 -7.34 -10.58 -41.83
N LYS A 171 -7.85 -10.97 -42.99
CA LYS A 171 -7.31 -12.09 -43.77
C LYS A 171 -6.07 -11.60 -44.53
N ASN A 172 -4.93 -12.27 -44.34
CA ASN A 172 -3.64 -11.96 -45.01
C ASN A 172 -3.08 -10.55 -44.74
N ALA A 173 -3.44 -9.91 -43.63
CA ALA A 173 -2.80 -8.65 -43.25
C ALA A 173 -1.46 -8.91 -42.57
N GLU A 174 -0.44 -8.20 -43.00
CA GLU A 174 0.84 -8.10 -42.29
C GLU A 174 0.85 -6.85 -41.42
N PRO A 175 1.47 -6.91 -40.23
CA PRO A 175 1.66 -5.72 -39.42
C PRO A 175 2.55 -4.73 -40.15
N SER A 176 2.17 -3.45 -40.13
CA SER A 176 3.06 -2.38 -40.59
C SER A 176 4.27 -2.25 -39.66
N ASP A 177 5.39 -1.80 -40.21
CA ASP A 177 6.62 -1.58 -39.42
C ASP A 177 6.40 -0.62 -38.25
N LEU A 178 5.55 0.39 -38.44
CA LEU A 178 5.14 1.32 -37.38
C LEU A 178 4.37 0.62 -36.25
N ALA A 179 3.48 -0.32 -36.59
CA ALA A 179 2.76 -1.09 -35.58
C ALA A 179 3.72 -1.95 -34.76
N LEU A 180 4.68 -2.63 -35.41
CA LEU A 180 5.69 -3.42 -34.71
C LEU A 180 6.57 -2.55 -33.79
N MET A 181 6.93 -1.34 -34.23
CA MET A 181 7.71 -0.40 -33.43
C MET A 181 6.94 0.06 -32.17
N LEU A 182 5.64 0.31 -32.29
CA LEU A 182 4.78 0.68 -31.15
C LEU A 182 4.67 -0.45 -30.10
N TYR A 183 4.53 -1.72 -30.51
CA TYR A 183 4.54 -2.83 -29.56
C TYR A 183 5.91 -3.01 -28.89
N ARG A 184 7.00 -2.77 -29.62
CA ARG A 184 8.35 -2.80 -29.02
C ARG A 184 8.54 -1.71 -27.98
N LEU A 185 8.12 -0.48 -28.28
CA LEU A 185 8.15 0.63 -27.33
C LEU A 185 7.29 0.34 -26.11
N ALA A 186 6.05 -0.14 -26.30
CA ALA A 186 5.19 -0.56 -25.20
C ALA A 186 5.83 -1.67 -24.34
N GLY A 187 6.52 -2.61 -24.97
CA GLY A 187 7.30 -3.65 -24.27
C GLY A 187 8.42 -3.09 -23.40
N VAL A 188 9.16 -2.10 -23.90
CA VAL A 188 10.20 -1.40 -23.12
C VAL A 188 9.59 -0.70 -21.91
N PHE A 189 8.49 0.03 -22.09
CA PHE A 189 7.80 0.69 -20.98
C PHE A 189 7.34 -0.31 -19.90
N LEU A 190 6.80 -1.46 -20.30
CA LEU A 190 6.37 -2.51 -19.37
C LEU A 190 7.55 -3.14 -18.61
N ILE A 191 8.70 -3.33 -19.25
CA ILE A 191 9.92 -3.81 -18.57
C ILE A 191 10.36 -2.79 -17.50
N PHE A 192 10.40 -1.50 -17.84
CA PHE A 192 10.76 -0.45 -16.88
C PHE A 192 9.79 -0.40 -15.70
N ALA A 193 8.48 -0.43 -15.96
CA ALA A 193 7.48 -0.49 -14.90
C ALA A 193 7.66 -1.74 -14.02
N GLY A 194 7.92 -2.90 -14.61
CA GLY A 194 8.18 -4.13 -13.87
C GLY A 194 9.44 -4.06 -12.99
N ILE A 195 10.52 -3.42 -13.45
CA ILE A 195 11.73 -3.21 -12.64
C ILE A 195 11.45 -2.29 -11.45
N ILE A 196 10.71 -1.19 -11.66
CA ILE A 196 10.30 -0.28 -10.59
C ILE A 196 9.46 -1.04 -9.55
N CYS A 197 8.50 -1.83 -10.00
CA CYS A 197 7.71 -2.69 -9.12
C CYS A 197 8.57 -3.72 -8.37
N ALA A 198 9.59 -4.31 -9.01
CA ALA A 198 10.49 -5.23 -8.34
C ALA A 198 11.27 -4.54 -7.22
N ILE A 199 11.82 -3.34 -7.48
CA ILE A 199 12.57 -2.56 -6.48
C ILE A 199 11.66 -2.13 -5.32
N ALA A 200 10.43 -1.71 -5.62
CA ALA A 200 9.46 -1.31 -4.59
C ALA A 200 8.86 -2.50 -3.80
N SER A 201 9.20 -3.75 -4.18
CA SER A 201 8.74 -4.96 -3.49
C SER A 201 9.69 -5.48 -2.41
N PHE A 202 10.91 -4.93 -2.35
CA PHE A 202 11.92 -5.20 -1.32
C PHE A 202 11.96 -4.06 -0.31
#